data_AF-A0A7C5ZPH6-F1
#
_entry.id   AF-A0A7C5ZPH6-F1
#
_cell.length_a   1.000
_cell.length_b   1.000
_cell.length_c   1.000
_cell.angle_alpha   90.00
_cell.angle_beta   90.00
_cell.angle_gamma   90.00
#
_symmetry.space_group_name_H-M   'P 1'
#
loop_
_entity.id
_entity.type
_entity.pdbx_description
1 polymer ?
#
loop_
_entity_poly.entity_id
_entity_poly.type
_entity_poly.pdbx_seq_one_letter_code
_entity_poly.pdbx_strand_id
1 'polypeptide(L)'
;MCNLIEKLFDIMEEKHEISHDDIEQISKELGISKNEINAVISFYQEFSLKKLDNQIYVCMGISCIERGAEQLYENLLKKGYKVKKSYCFKKCAQPPVIKINDKFILQANHLVDKEIINEQIQNLQKQIIPKNPYPKIKIKRCIAGNCLHHKVDIDPNYFEIENVGCLGYCGKAPVGIINNKIYT
;
A
#
# COMPACT_ATOMS: atom_id res chain seq x y z
N MET A 1 -24.58 -0.78 -20.84
CA MET A 1 -24.98 0.16 -19.78
C MET A 1 -23.69 0.70 -19.21
N CYS A 2 -23.37 1.98 -19.40
CA CYS A 2 -22.10 2.55 -18.96
C CYS A 2 -22.13 2.73 -17.44
N ASN A 3 -21.23 2.04 -16.73
CA ASN A 3 -21.09 2.16 -15.29
C ASN A 3 -20.15 3.34 -14.96
N LEU A 4 -20.50 4.21 -14.01
CA LEU A 4 -19.66 5.34 -13.56
C LEU A 4 -18.24 4.88 -13.21
N ILE A 5 -18.13 3.71 -12.57
CA ILE A 5 -16.86 3.12 -12.16
C ILE A 5 -16.00 2.74 -13.37
N GLU A 6 -16.57 2.11 -14.41
CA GLU A 6 -15.85 1.75 -15.63
C GLU A 6 -15.21 2.98 -16.26
N LYS A 7 -15.97 4.07 -16.35
CA LYS A 7 -15.51 5.31 -16.96
C LYS A 7 -14.43 6.03 -16.17
N LEU A 8 -14.51 5.99 -14.84
CA LEU A 8 -13.45 6.52 -13.98
C LEU A 8 -12.16 5.70 -14.11
N PHE A 9 -12.26 4.38 -14.27
CA PHE A 9 -11.10 3.53 -14.55
C PHE A 9 -10.47 3.79 -15.92
N ASP A 10 -11.27 3.99 -16.96
CA ASP A 10 -10.77 4.34 -18.30
C ASP A 10 -9.92 5.64 -18.26
N ILE A 11 -10.43 6.67 -17.56
CA ILE A 11 -9.71 7.95 -17.40
C ILE A 11 -8.43 7.77 -16.57
N MET A 12 -8.47 6.92 -15.54
CA MET A 12 -7.29 6.60 -14.74
C MET A 12 -6.23 5.81 -15.51
N GLU A 13 -6.63 4.96 -16.45
CA GLU A 13 -5.73 4.22 -17.34
C GLU A 13 -5.07 5.17 -18.34
N GLU A 14 -5.80 6.17 -18.83
CA GLU A 14 -5.30 7.13 -19.82
C GLU A 14 -4.46 8.26 -19.19
N LYS A 15 -4.95 8.88 -18.10
CA LYS A 15 -4.40 10.13 -17.55
C LYS A 15 -3.73 9.98 -16.19
N HIS A 16 -3.91 8.85 -15.51
CA HIS A 16 -3.40 8.56 -14.15
C HIS A 16 -3.85 9.53 -13.04
N GLU A 17 -4.70 10.50 -13.35
CA GLU A 17 -5.29 11.46 -12.42
C GLU A 17 -6.67 11.85 -12.96
N ILE A 18 -7.64 12.05 -12.07
CA ILE A 18 -8.98 12.51 -12.43
C ILE A 18 -9.06 14.01 -12.12
N SER A 19 -9.15 14.83 -13.17
CA SER A 19 -9.23 16.28 -13.04
C SER A 19 -10.66 16.77 -12.77
N HIS A 20 -10.80 18.04 -12.41
CA HIS A 20 -12.12 18.67 -12.27
C HIS A 20 -12.91 18.68 -13.59
N ASP A 21 -12.22 18.81 -14.72
CA ASP A 21 -12.83 18.82 -16.05
C ASP A 21 -13.38 17.42 -16.40
N ASP A 22 -12.66 16.36 -16.04
CA ASP A 22 -13.11 14.97 -16.21
C ASP A 22 -14.40 14.71 -15.42
N ILE A 23 -14.46 15.18 -14.16
CA ILE A 23 -15.66 15.05 -13.31
C ILE A 23 -16.84 15.80 -13.93
N GLU A 24 -16.61 16.99 -14.49
CA GLU A 24 -17.65 17.78 -15.14
C GLU A 24 -18.17 17.12 -16.41
N GLN A 25 -17.28 16.52 -17.20
CA GLN A 25 -17.66 15.76 -18.39
C GLN A 25 -18.49 14.52 -18.03
N ILE A 26 -18.05 13.73 -17.05
CA ILE A 26 -18.77 12.54 -16.58
C ILE A 26 -20.15 12.92 -16.02
N SER A 27 -20.24 14.01 -15.27
CA SER A 27 -21.49 14.52 -14.71
C SER A 27 -22.52 14.85 -15.80
N LYS A 28 -22.09 15.54 -16.87
CA LYS A 28 -22.96 15.88 -18.01
C LYS A 28 -23.39 14.65 -18.81
N GLU A 29 -22.47 13.71 -19.04
CA GLU A 29 -22.75 12.53 -19.86
C GLU A 29 -23.60 11.48 -19.16
N LEU A 30 -23.43 11.27 -17.86
CA LEU A 30 -24.16 10.25 -17.09
C LEU A 30 -25.34 10.83 -16.29
N GLY A 31 -25.48 12.16 -16.21
CA GLY A 31 -26.53 12.81 -15.42
C GLY A 31 -26.37 12.65 -13.90
N ILE A 32 -25.17 12.29 -13.43
CA ILE A 32 -24.85 12.09 -12.00
C ILE A 32 -24.30 13.39 -11.42
N SER A 33 -24.66 13.72 -10.19
CA SER A 33 -24.15 14.94 -9.56
C SER A 33 -22.64 14.86 -9.31
N LYS A 34 -21.94 16.00 -9.43
CA LYS A 34 -20.49 16.07 -9.13
C LYS A 34 -20.19 15.57 -7.70
N ASN A 35 -21.10 15.77 -6.75
CA ASN A 35 -20.96 15.32 -5.37
C ASN A 35 -20.98 13.79 -5.25
N GLU A 36 -21.89 13.11 -5.96
CA GLU A 36 -21.93 11.65 -6.00
C GLU A 36 -20.67 11.08 -6.66
N ILE A 37 -20.19 11.70 -7.75
CA ILE A 37 -18.93 11.31 -8.39
C ILE A 37 -17.74 11.48 -7.44
N ASN A 38 -17.65 12.61 -6.74
CA ASN A 38 -16.62 12.86 -5.75
C ASN A 38 -16.69 11.91 -4.55
N ALA A 39 -17.89 11.52 -4.13
CA ALA A 39 -18.07 10.53 -3.06
C ALA A 39 -17.53 9.15 -3.49
N VAL A 40 -17.77 8.76 -4.75
CA VAL A 40 -17.20 7.54 -5.33
C VAL A 40 -15.67 7.64 -5.44
N ILE A 41 -15.14 8.73 -5.99
CA ILE A 41 -13.68 8.97 -6.10
C ILE A 41 -12.99 8.92 -4.73
N SER A 42 -13.62 9.49 -3.70
CA SER A 42 -13.07 9.50 -2.33
C SER A 42 -13.20 8.14 -1.63
N PHE A 43 -14.16 7.32 -2.03
CA PHE A 43 -14.40 5.99 -1.46
C PHE A 43 -13.39 4.96 -1.96
N TYR A 44 -13.02 5.00 -3.24
CA TYR A 44 -12.06 4.07 -3.84
C TYR A 44 -10.63 4.62 -3.75
N GLN A 45 -9.73 3.86 -3.11
CA GLN A 45 -8.33 4.27 -2.93
C GLN A 45 -7.59 4.42 -4.26
N GLU A 46 -8.01 3.67 -5.27
CA GLU A 46 -7.48 3.67 -6.63
C GLU A 46 -7.68 5.01 -7.33
N PHE A 47 -8.81 5.70 -7.08
CA PHE A 47 -9.11 7.03 -7.62
C PHE A 47 -8.53 8.14 -6.75
N SER A 48 -8.24 7.83 -5.47
CA SER A 48 -7.55 8.69 -4.53
C SER A 48 -6.02 8.57 -4.62
N LEU A 49 -5.49 8.24 -5.81
CA LEU A 49 -4.05 8.27 -6.09
C LEU A 49 -3.53 9.71 -5.93
N LYS A 50 -3.27 10.08 -4.67
CA LYS A 50 -2.49 11.23 -4.28
C LYS A 50 -1.19 11.16 -5.07
N LYS A 51 -0.87 12.22 -5.81
CA LYS A 51 0.49 12.45 -6.31
C LYS A 51 1.46 12.09 -5.21
N LEU A 52 2.22 11.01 -5.43
CA LEU A 52 3.21 10.54 -4.47
C LEU A 52 4.13 11.72 -4.21
N ASP A 53 4.13 12.23 -2.98
CA ASP A 53 5.17 13.16 -2.55
C ASP A 53 6.45 12.32 -2.61
N ASN A 54 7.20 12.45 -3.70
CA ASN A 54 8.38 11.64 -4.05
C ASN A 54 9.56 11.94 -3.12
N GLN A 55 9.28 11.93 -1.83
CA GLN A 55 10.18 12.17 -0.73
C GLN A 55 10.98 10.89 -0.49
N ILE A 56 12.27 10.97 -0.77
CA ILE A 56 13.21 9.88 -0.57
C ILE A 56 13.79 10.00 0.83
N TYR A 57 13.76 8.91 1.60
CA TYR A 57 14.41 8.82 2.88
C TYR A 57 15.65 7.94 2.78
N VAL A 58 16.82 8.46 3.18
CA VAL A 58 18.06 7.70 3.18
C VAL A 58 18.40 7.27 4.60
N CYS A 59 18.62 5.96 4.80
CA CYS A 59 18.99 5.39 6.09
C CYS A 59 20.38 5.89 6.53
N MET A 60 20.45 6.47 7.73
CA MET A 60 21.69 6.95 8.34
C MET A 60 22.16 6.05 9.49
N GLY A 61 21.83 4.75 9.45
CA GLY A 61 22.44 3.77 10.35
C GLY A 61 23.91 3.53 10.01
N ILE A 62 24.72 3.11 10.99
CA ILE A 62 26.18 2.92 10.87
C ILE A 62 26.54 2.11 9.62
N SER A 63 25.94 0.92 9.43
CA SER A 63 26.21 0.06 8.27
C SER A 63 25.83 0.69 6.92
N CYS A 64 24.89 1.63 6.89
CA CYS A 64 24.56 2.37 5.67
C CYS A 64 25.59 3.47 5.40
N ILE A 65 26.00 4.20 6.44
CA ILE A 65 27.03 5.26 6.34
C ILE A 65 28.35 4.66 5.85
N GLU A 66 28.81 3.55 6.44
CA GLU A 66 30.04 2.84 6.02
C GLU A 66 29.97 2.35 4.56
N ARG A 67 28.76 2.13 4.02
CA ARG A 67 28.53 1.74 2.63
C ARG A 67 28.19 2.90 1.70
N GLY A 68 28.44 4.14 2.12
CA GLY A 68 28.31 5.32 1.26
C GLY A 68 26.94 5.97 1.24
N ALA A 69 26.11 5.79 2.28
CA ALA A 69 24.79 6.43 2.36
C ALA A 69 24.85 7.98 2.33
N GLU A 70 25.93 8.58 2.85
CA GLU A 70 26.11 10.04 2.76
C GLU A 70 26.33 10.51 1.32
N GLN A 71 27.20 9.81 0.58
CA GLN A 71 27.45 10.09 -0.83
C GLN A 71 26.18 9.89 -1.66
N LEU A 72 25.41 8.83 -1.38
CA LEU A 72 24.11 8.60 -2.01
C LEU A 72 23.13 9.75 -1.74
N TYR A 73 23.03 10.21 -0.49
CA TYR A 73 22.18 11.35 -0.11
C TYR A 73 22.56 12.62 -0.89
N GLU A 74 23.84 12.96 -0.95
CA GLU A 74 24.32 14.13 -1.70
C GLU A 74 24.06 14.02 -3.20
N ASN A 75 24.29 12.85 -3.79
CA ASN A 75 24.07 12.61 -5.21
C ASN A 75 22.60 12.77 -5.58
N LEU A 76 21.69 12.26 -4.73
CA LEU A 76 20.24 12.42 -4.91
C LEU A 76 19.82 13.89 -4.79
N LEU A 77 20.38 14.64 -3.83
CA LEU A 77 20.14 16.08 -3.71
C LEU A 77 20.61 16.85 -4.95
N LYS A 78 21.84 16.58 -5.43
CA LYS A 78 22.41 17.21 -6.62
C LYS A 78 21.57 16.96 -7.88
N LYS A 79 20.91 15.80 -7.96
CA LYS A 79 19.99 15.46 -9.07
C LYS A 79 18.60 16.07 -8.95
N GLY A 80 18.31 16.82 -7.88
CA GLY A 80 17.06 17.57 -7.69
C GLY A 80 15.93 16.79 -7.00
N TYR A 81 16.24 15.67 -6.35
CA TYR A 81 15.24 14.92 -5.59
C TYR A 81 14.95 15.55 -4.23
N LYS A 82 13.72 15.38 -3.72
CA LYS A 82 13.34 15.77 -2.36
C LYS A 82 13.78 14.70 -1.36
N VAL A 83 14.99 14.83 -0.82
CA VAL A 83 15.59 13.80 0.04
C VAL A 83 15.58 14.21 1.52
N LYS A 84 15.38 13.25 2.42
CA LYS A 84 15.53 13.40 3.88
C LYS A 84 16.46 12.32 4.43
N LYS A 85 17.22 12.67 5.46
CA LYS A 85 17.91 11.68 6.29
C LYS A 85 16.89 11.01 7.22
N SER A 86 17.06 9.71 7.48
CA SER A 86 16.19 8.95 8.38
C SER A 86 17.00 8.05 9.32
N TYR A 87 16.35 7.61 10.39
CA TYR A 87 16.88 6.62 11.32
C TYR A 87 16.96 5.23 10.68
N CYS A 88 17.56 4.29 11.41
CA CYS A 88 17.80 2.93 10.92
C CYS A 88 16.50 2.19 10.53
N PHE A 89 16.44 1.64 9.32
CA PHE A 89 15.32 0.83 8.84
C PHE A 89 15.40 -0.66 9.20
N LYS A 90 16.40 -1.07 10.00
CA LYS A 90 16.63 -2.48 10.41
C LYS A 90 16.88 -3.43 9.22
N LYS A 91 17.45 -2.91 8.13
CA LYS A 91 17.78 -3.65 6.89
C LYS A 91 19.28 -3.74 6.64
N CYS A 92 20.06 -3.89 7.71
CA CYS A 92 21.53 -3.85 7.69
C CYS A 92 22.19 -4.98 6.87
N ALA A 93 21.47 -6.05 6.53
CA ALA A 93 21.99 -7.11 5.66
C ALA A 93 22.24 -6.63 4.22
N GLN A 94 21.57 -5.56 3.77
CA GLN A 94 21.66 -5.06 2.40
C GLN A 94 21.76 -3.53 2.33
N PRO A 95 22.80 -2.92 2.93
CA PRO A 95 23.01 -1.48 2.89
C PRO A 95 23.66 -1.01 1.57
N PRO A 96 23.55 0.29 1.24
CA PRO A 96 22.75 1.33 1.88
C PRO A 96 21.26 1.19 1.48
N VAL A 97 20.36 1.68 2.33
CA VAL A 97 18.91 1.52 2.15
C VAL A 97 18.24 2.87 2.02
N ILE A 98 17.36 2.99 1.03
CA ILE A 98 16.48 4.14 0.86
C ILE A 98 15.01 3.71 0.96
N LYS A 99 14.14 4.63 1.38
CA LYS A 99 12.69 4.44 1.44
C LYS A 99 12.02 5.50 0.57
N ILE A 100 11.16 5.08 -0.34
CA ILE A 100 10.34 5.96 -1.17
C ILE A 100 8.89 5.56 -0.93
N ASN A 101 8.08 6.50 -0.43
CA ASN A 101 6.73 6.20 0.07
C ASN A 101 6.78 5.08 1.11
N ASP A 102 6.19 3.90 0.84
CA ASP A 102 6.21 2.75 1.76
C ASP A 102 7.15 1.62 1.34
N LYS A 103 7.91 1.78 0.25
CA LYS A 103 8.83 0.76 -0.24
C LYS A 103 10.27 1.04 0.17
N PHE A 104 10.97 -0.02 0.56
CA PHE A 104 12.40 0.00 0.84
C PHE A 104 13.16 -0.52 -0.37
N ILE A 105 14.21 0.20 -0.74
CA ILE A 105 15.13 -0.20 -1.79
C ILE A 105 16.49 -0.46 -1.16
N LEU A 106 16.99 -1.67 -1.40
CA LEU A 106 18.17 -2.24 -0.76
C LEU A 106 19.36 -2.13 -1.72
N GLN A 107 20.59 -2.09 -1.19
CA GLN A 107 21.83 -1.94 -1.99
C GLN A 107 21.78 -0.74 -2.96
N ALA A 108 21.35 0.41 -2.44
CA ALA A 108 20.99 1.58 -3.23
C ALA A 108 22.16 2.35 -3.88
N ASN A 109 23.41 1.84 -3.85
CA ASN A 109 24.59 2.53 -4.39
C ASN A 109 24.43 2.93 -5.87
N HIS A 110 23.74 2.11 -6.65
CA HIS A 110 23.54 2.32 -8.10
C HIS A 110 22.28 3.12 -8.41
N LEU A 111 21.47 3.46 -7.41
CA LEU A 111 20.19 4.17 -7.57
C LEU A 111 20.40 5.68 -7.60
N VAL A 112 21.21 6.11 -8.55
CA VAL A 112 21.48 7.52 -8.79
C VAL A 112 20.83 7.95 -10.10
N ASP A 113 20.55 7.04 -11.03
CA ASP A 113 19.99 7.39 -12.34
C ASP A 113 18.47 7.49 -12.36
N LYS A 114 17.98 8.54 -13.04
CA LYS A 114 16.57 8.92 -13.10
C LYS A 114 15.68 7.79 -13.63
N GLU A 115 16.21 6.96 -14.52
CA GLU A 115 15.49 5.86 -15.17
C GLU A 115 15.11 4.74 -14.19
N ILE A 116 15.99 4.36 -13.27
CA ILE A 116 15.73 3.26 -12.31
C ILE A 116 14.75 3.68 -11.21
N ILE A 117 14.85 4.94 -10.76
CA ILE A 117 13.89 5.51 -9.80
C ILE A 117 12.51 5.65 -10.47
N ASN A 118 12.45 6.09 -11.72
CA ASN A 118 11.21 6.20 -12.47
C ASN A 118 10.60 4.83 -12.81
N GLU A 119 11.40 3.81 -13.15
CA GLU A 119 10.92 2.43 -13.31
C GLU A 119 10.38 1.86 -12.00
N GLN A 120 11.03 2.13 -10.86
CA GLN A 120 10.49 1.70 -9.58
C GLN A 120 9.23 2.46 -9.18
N ILE A 121 9.12 3.74 -9.53
CA ILE A 121 7.89 4.53 -9.37
C ILE A 121 6.77 4.03 -10.29
N GLN A 122 7.06 3.69 -11.54
CA GLN A 122 6.09 3.13 -12.49
C GLN A 122 5.68 1.69 -12.10
N ASN A 123 6.60 0.89 -11.56
CA ASN A 123 6.29 -0.43 -11.00
C ASN A 123 5.49 -0.35 -9.68
N LEU A 124 5.41 0.82 -9.02
CA LEU A 124 4.44 1.06 -7.92
C LEU A 124 3.00 1.08 -8.43
N GLN A 125 2.76 1.50 -9.68
CA GLN A 125 1.41 1.57 -10.26
C GLN A 125 0.88 0.19 -10.68
N LYS A 126 1.75 -0.78 -11.01
CA LYS A 126 1.34 -2.10 -11.56
C LYS A 126 1.00 -3.18 -10.54
N GLN A 127 1.19 -2.95 -9.24
CA GLN A 127 0.91 -3.96 -8.19
C GLN A 127 -0.48 -3.83 -7.53
N ILE A 128 -1.34 -2.89 -7.98
CA ILE A 128 -2.70 -2.68 -7.43
C ILE A 128 -3.79 -3.36 -8.28
N ILE A 129 -3.44 -4.32 -9.16
CA ILE A 129 -4.45 -5.08 -9.91
C ILE A 129 -4.49 -6.53 -9.41
N PRO A 130 -5.31 -6.88 -8.41
CA PRO A 130 -5.91 -8.20 -8.41
C PRO A 130 -6.85 -8.26 -9.61
N LYS A 131 -6.59 -9.18 -10.55
CA LYS A 131 -7.56 -9.54 -11.59
C LYS A 131 -8.84 -10.01 -10.89
N ASN A 132 -9.85 -9.14 -10.84
CA ASN A 132 -11.22 -9.36 -10.34
C ASN A 132 -11.38 -9.47 -8.79
N PRO A 133 -11.91 -8.44 -8.10
CA PRO A 133 -12.08 -8.46 -6.65
C PRO A 133 -13.44 -9.00 -6.17
N TYR A 134 -14.37 -9.40 -7.04
CA TYR A 134 -15.72 -9.82 -6.59
C TYR A 134 -15.92 -11.34 -6.62
N PRO A 135 -15.76 -12.06 -5.48
CA PRO A 135 -16.39 -13.36 -5.34
C PRO A 135 -17.90 -13.16 -5.32
N LYS A 136 -18.65 -13.86 -6.19
CA LYS A 136 -20.10 -13.89 -6.14
C LYS A 136 -20.54 -14.50 -4.79
N ILE A 137 -20.84 -13.67 -3.79
CA ILE A 137 -21.43 -14.11 -2.53
C ILE A 137 -22.88 -14.50 -2.81
N LYS A 138 -23.17 -15.81 -2.80
CA LYS A 138 -24.55 -16.31 -2.73
C LYS A 138 -25.07 -16.10 -1.31
N ILE A 139 -25.83 -15.03 -1.10
CA ILE A 139 -26.60 -14.85 0.13
C ILE A 139 -27.75 -15.87 0.10
N LYS A 140 -27.65 -16.93 0.91
CA LYS A 140 -28.82 -17.76 1.24
C LYS A 140 -29.61 -17.01 2.32
N ARG A 141 -30.81 -16.58 1.95
CA ARG A 141 -31.79 -15.97 2.86
C ARG A 141 -32.16 -16.98 3.96
N CYS A 142 -31.91 -16.63 5.22
CA CYS A 142 -32.44 -17.37 6.37
C CYS A 142 -33.95 -17.09 6.45
N ILE A 143 -34.77 -18.09 6.11
CA ILE A 143 -36.23 -18.07 6.29
C ILE A 143 -36.56 -19.05 7.41
N ALA A 144 -36.30 -18.63 8.65
CA ALA A 144 -36.93 -19.20 9.84
C ALA A 144 -36.60 -18.27 11.01
N GLY A 145 -37.55 -17.40 11.37
CA GLY A 145 -37.42 -16.52 12.51
C GLY A 145 -37.24 -17.30 13.80
N ASN A 146 -36.17 -16.99 14.52
CA ASN A 146 -36.11 -16.87 15.98
C ASN A 146 -34.71 -16.41 16.38
N CYS A 147 -34.48 -15.10 16.33
CA CYS A 147 -33.35 -14.48 17.01
C CYS A 147 -33.80 -14.14 18.44
N LEU A 148 -33.51 -15.01 19.40
CA LEU A 148 -33.69 -14.73 20.83
C LEU A 148 -32.41 -15.04 21.63
N HIS A 149 -31.85 -13.96 22.17
CA HIS A 149 -31.05 -13.83 23.40
C HIS A 149 -30.60 -15.13 24.10
N HIS A 150 -29.29 -15.29 24.28
CA HIS A 150 -28.71 -15.98 25.43
C HIS A 150 -27.50 -15.18 25.96
N LYS A 151 -27.51 -14.93 27.28
CA LYS A 151 -26.33 -14.50 28.06
C LYS A 151 -25.24 -15.54 27.90
N VAL A 152 -23.97 -15.12 27.81
CA VAL A 152 -22.82 -16.03 27.83
C VAL A 152 -21.92 -15.63 28.99
N ASP A 153 -21.83 -16.53 29.97
CA ASP A 153 -20.82 -16.54 31.02
C ASP A 153 -19.43 -16.77 30.40
N ILE A 154 -18.43 -16.02 30.85
CA ILE A 154 -17.05 -16.08 30.34
C ILE A 154 -16.34 -17.33 30.93
N ASP A 155 -16.06 -18.32 30.08
CA ASP A 155 -15.47 -19.64 30.37
C ASP A 155 -13.99 -19.71 29.84
N PRO A 156 -13.05 -20.52 30.38
CA PRO A 156 -11.58 -20.34 30.36
C PRO A 156 -10.89 -20.64 29.01
N ASN A 157 -11.62 -20.61 27.90
CA ASN A 157 -11.12 -20.79 26.53
C ASN A 157 -10.64 -19.49 25.88
N TYR A 158 -10.22 -18.50 26.67
CA TYR A 158 -9.71 -17.24 26.14
C TYR A 158 -8.21 -17.34 25.85
N PHE A 159 -7.84 -17.19 24.57
CA PHE A 159 -6.47 -16.88 24.18
C PHE A 159 -6.27 -15.38 24.26
N GLU A 160 -5.28 -14.95 25.04
CA GLU A 160 -4.76 -13.58 24.94
C GLU A 160 -3.85 -13.50 23.71
N ILE A 161 -4.20 -12.63 22.77
CA ILE A 161 -3.44 -12.46 21.53
C ILE A 161 -2.42 -11.36 21.77
N GLU A 162 -1.17 -11.74 21.89
CA GLU A 162 -0.05 -10.80 21.98
C GLU A 162 0.60 -10.60 20.60
N ASN A 163 0.91 -9.35 20.27
CA ASN A 163 1.75 -9.06 19.11
C ASN A 163 3.20 -9.44 19.40
N VAL A 164 3.73 -10.39 18.65
CA VAL A 164 5.12 -10.83 18.76
C VAL A 164 5.96 -10.34 17.59
N GLY A 165 7.27 -10.22 17.82
CA GLY A 165 8.23 -9.91 16.76
C GLY A 165 8.42 -11.07 15.76
N CYS A 166 9.40 -10.93 14.87
CA CYS A 166 9.70 -11.97 13.88
C CYS A 166 10.03 -13.31 14.55
N LEU A 167 9.30 -14.37 14.18
CA LEU A 167 9.49 -15.72 14.71
C LEU A 167 10.64 -16.49 14.03
N GLY A 168 11.17 -15.99 12.90
CA GLY A 168 12.30 -16.62 12.21
C GLY A 168 11.97 -17.82 11.33
N TYR A 169 10.68 -18.15 11.12
CA TYR A 169 10.21 -19.30 10.34
C TYR A 169 9.66 -18.92 8.95
N CYS A 170 10.30 -17.98 8.25
CA CYS A 170 9.80 -17.45 6.96
C CYS A 170 9.62 -18.54 5.88
N GLY A 171 10.43 -19.61 5.91
CA GLY A 171 10.32 -20.73 4.97
C GLY A 171 9.17 -21.72 5.26
N LYS A 172 8.44 -21.53 6.36
CA LYS A 172 7.31 -22.37 6.77
C LYS A 172 6.08 -21.54 7.13
N ALA A 173 5.95 -20.33 6.57
CA ALA A 173 4.78 -19.49 6.80
C ALA A 173 3.50 -20.14 6.26
N PRO A 174 2.32 -19.91 6.89
CA PRO A 174 2.06 -19.04 8.05
C PRO A 174 2.49 -19.66 9.38
N VAL A 175 3.04 -18.86 10.30
CA VAL A 175 3.55 -19.34 11.60
C VAL A 175 2.94 -18.59 12.77
N GLY A 176 2.49 -19.32 13.79
CA GLY A 176 2.04 -18.80 15.07
C GLY A 176 2.74 -19.47 16.25
N ILE A 177 2.77 -18.78 17.40
CA ILE A 177 3.18 -19.38 18.67
C ILE A 177 1.96 -19.50 19.58
N ILE A 178 1.77 -20.69 20.14
CA ILE A 178 0.78 -20.93 21.20
C ILE A 178 1.52 -21.58 22.35
N ASN A 179 1.53 -20.94 23.52
CA ASN A 179 2.21 -21.42 24.73
C ASN A 179 3.68 -21.82 24.48
N ASN A 180 4.44 -20.91 23.87
CA ASN A 180 5.86 -21.07 23.49
C ASN A 180 6.17 -22.22 22.52
N LYS A 181 5.16 -22.84 21.92
CA LYS A 181 5.32 -23.82 20.84
C LYS A 181 4.98 -23.20 19.50
N ILE A 182 5.83 -23.47 18.52
CA ILE A 182 5.70 -22.96 17.16
C ILE A 182 4.83 -23.92 16.34
N TYR A 183 3.84 -23.35 15.67
CA TYR A 183 2.95 -24.02 14.74
C TYR A 183 3.15 -23.38 13.37
N THR A 184 3.46 -24.20 12.38
CA THR A 184 3.75 -23.81 10.98
C THR A 184 2.84 -24.55 10.04
#